data_AF-A0A1V2L5K9-F1
#
_entry.id   AF-A0A1V2L5K9-F1
#
_cell.length_a   1.000
_cell.length_b   1.000
_cell.length_c   1.000
_cell.angle_alpha   90.00
_cell.angle_beta   90.00
_cell.angle_gamma   90.00
#
_symmetry.space_group_name_H-M   'P 1'
#
loop_
_entity.id
_entity.type
_entity.pdbx_description
1 polymer ?
#
loop_
_entity_poly.entity_id
_entity_poly.type
_entity_poly.pdbx_seq_one_letter_code
_entity_poly.pdbx_strand_id
1 'polypeptide(L)'
;MLKIGNFLTSFNIPEQLKIIDIEIKTKVGKKFKFPNFSKLMWLTAWRVLEGDIEVGETIDAKGCVELLEYLKAQVDRKERGVRQSVPTKYIGNAKSFLKRFEDFVKKNVTVAEVKSEELKEIPTKRRRLNDKTNTLGSDIKTDMTTK
;
A
#
# COMPACT_ATOMS: atom_id res chain seq x y z
N MET A 1 -17.81 -19.33 10.66
CA MET A 1 -17.49 -17.88 10.68
C MET A 1 -16.14 -17.70 9.97
N LEU A 2 -16.15 -17.36 8.69
CA LEU A 2 -14.92 -17.05 7.97
C LEU A 2 -14.44 -15.67 8.44
N LYS A 3 -13.32 -15.63 9.16
CA LYS A 3 -12.63 -14.36 9.40
C LYS A 3 -12.04 -13.92 8.07
N ILE A 4 -12.57 -12.83 7.52
CA ILE A 4 -11.96 -12.14 6.38
C ILE A 4 -10.62 -11.57 6.88
N GLY A 5 -9.52 -11.94 6.24
CA GLY A 5 -8.16 -11.58 6.65
C GLY A 5 -7.62 -10.39 5.86
N ASN A 6 -6.74 -9.60 6.48
CA ASN A 6 -6.02 -8.50 5.84
C ASN A 6 -4.64 -8.98 5.40
N PHE A 7 -4.19 -8.54 4.23
CA PHE A 7 -2.87 -8.85 3.68
C PHE A 7 -2.27 -7.62 2.99
N LEU A 8 -0.95 -7.52 3.04
CA LEU A 8 -0.18 -6.53 2.31
C LEU A 8 0.42 -7.20 1.07
N THR A 9 0.49 -6.46 -0.03
CA THR A 9 1.03 -6.95 -1.31
C THR A 9 2.16 -6.04 -1.79
N SER A 10 3.06 -6.59 -2.60
CA SER A 10 4.14 -5.83 -3.24
C SER A 10 3.64 -4.90 -4.36
N PHE A 11 2.44 -5.13 -4.89
CA PHE A 11 1.92 -4.41 -6.05
C PHE A 11 1.46 -2.96 -5.77
N ASN A 12 1.07 -2.66 -4.53
CA ASN A 12 0.51 -1.35 -4.19
C ASN A 12 1.20 -0.73 -2.97
N ILE A 13 2.54 -0.79 -2.97
CA ILE A 13 3.37 -0.22 -1.93
C ILE A 13 3.10 1.30 -1.76
N PRO A 14 2.97 2.11 -2.82
CA PRO A 14 2.69 3.54 -2.67
C PRO A 14 1.45 3.83 -1.81
N GLU A 15 0.34 3.15 -2.10
CA GLU A 15 -0.90 3.36 -1.35
C GLU A 15 -0.79 2.88 0.10
N GLN A 16 -0.10 1.75 0.33
CA GLN A 16 0.18 1.28 1.68
C GLN A 16 0.99 2.29 2.49
N LEU A 17 2.02 2.90 1.89
CA LEU A 17 2.84 3.93 2.53
C LEU A 17 2.01 5.19 2.86
N LYS A 18 1.13 5.63 1.94
CA LYS A 18 0.19 6.74 2.21
C LYS A 18 -0.73 6.44 3.41
N ILE A 19 -1.27 5.22 3.49
CA ILE A 19 -2.11 4.80 4.62
C ILE A 19 -1.33 4.90 5.93
N ILE A 20 -0.07 4.46 5.95
CA ILE A 20 0.79 4.58 7.12
C ILE A 20 1.02 6.03 7.54
N ASP A 21 1.24 6.93 6.58
CA ASP A 21 1.38 8.36 6.89
C ASP A 21 0.10 8.94 7.49
N ILE A 22 -1.07 8.54 6.99
CA ILE A 22 -2.36 8.91 7.56
C ILE A 22 -2.49 8.37 8.98
N GLU A 23 -2.18 7.09 9.23
CA GLU A 23 -2.23 6.48 10.56
C GLU A 23 -1.31 7.16 11.58
N ILE A 24 -0.17 7.69 11.13
CA ILE A 24 0.75 8.48 11.96
C ILE A 24 0.13 9.85 12.26
N LYS A 25 -0.32 10.58 11.23
CA LYS A 25 -0.90 11.93 11.36
C LYS A 25 -2.16 11.94 12.24
N THR A 26 -3.00 10.92 12.10
CA THR A 26 -4.25 10.77 12.86
C THR A 26 -4.07 10.08 14.21
N LYS A 27 -2.84 9.70 14.58
CA LYS A 27 -2.50 9.07 15.86
C LYS A 27 -3.32 7.80 16.14
N VAL A 28 -3.50 6.97 15.12
CA VAL A 28 -4.22 5.68 15.25
C VAL A 28 -3.59 4.85 16.38
N GLY A 29 -4.44 4.20 17.18
CA GLY A 29 -3.98 3.33 18.27
C GLY A 29 -3.26 2.08 17.73
N LYS A 30 -2.20 1.62 18.40
CA LYS A 30 -1.35 0.50 17.95
C LYS A 30 -2.12 -0.78 17.59
N LYS A 31 -3.23 -1.07 18.28
CA LYS A 31 -4.09 -2.26 18.05
C LYS A 31 -4.79 -2.27 16.69
N PHE A 32 -4.90 -1.11 16.05
CA PHE A 32 -5.54 -0.95 14.74
C PHE A 32 -4.53 -0.84 13.59
N LYS A 33 -3.23 -0.76 13.92
CA LYS A 33 -2.15 -0.67 12.93
C LYS A 33 -1.71 -2.05 12.50
N PHE A 34 -1.18 -2.14 11.29
CA PHE A 34 -0.53 -3.37 10.85
C PHE A 34 0.73 -3.65 11.72
N PRO A 35 0.82 -4.80 12.39
CA PRO A 35 1.94 -5.09 13.27
C PRO A 35 3.22 -5.26 12.47
N ASN A 36 4.32 -4.68 12.96
CA ASN A 36 5.65 -4.79 12.35
C ASN A 36 5.73 -4.34 10.88
N PHE A 37 4.88 -3.41 10.43
CA PHE A 37 4.87 -2.90 9.06
C PHE A 37 6.26 -2.51 8.54
N SER A 38 7.00 -1.68 9.29
CA SER A 38 8.34 -1.25 8.88
C SER A 38 9.32 -2.41 8.70
N LYS A 39 9.23 -3.44 9.54
CA LYS A 39 10.05 -4.66 9.39
C LYS A 39 9.70 -5.42 8.12
N LEU A 40 8.41 -5.49 7.78
CA LEU A 40 7.97 -6.09 6.53
C LEU A 40 8.53 -5.32 5.34
N MET A 41 8.49 -3.99 5.34
CA MET A 41 9.07 -3.16 4.27
C MET A 41 10.58 -3.41 4.08
N TRP A 42 11.34 -3.55 5.17
CA TRP A 42 12.76 -3.95 5.08
C TRP A 42 12.94 -5.33 4.44
N LEU A 43 12.10 -6.31 4.79
CA LEU A 43 12.15 -7.64 4.21
C LEU A 43 11.71 -7.65 2.75
N THR A 44 10.72 -6.84 2.36
CA THR A 44 10.31 -6.66 0.97
C THR A 44 11.47 -6.13 0.13
N ALA A 45 12.16 -5.07 0.58
CA ALA A 45 13.33 -4.54 -0.11
C ALA A 45 14.46 -5.58 -0.21
N TRP A 46 14.64 -6.39 0.82
CA TRP A 46 15.62 -7.48 0.79
C TRP A 46 15.26 -8.54 -0.24
N ARG A 47 13.99 -8.97 -0.30
CA ARG A 47 13.50 -9.94 -1.29
C ARG A 47 13.57 -9.41 -2.72
N VAL A 48 13.35 -8.11 -2.93
CA VAL A 48 13.59 -7.45 -4.22
C VAL A 48 15.07 -7.55 -4.61
N LEU A 49 15.99 -7.29 -3.67
CA LEU A 49 17.43 -7.39 -3.93
C LEU A 49 17.91 -8.81 -4.23
N GLU A 50 17.37 -9.81 -3.54
CA GLU A 50 17.71 -11.22 -3.78
C GLU A 50 17.09 -11.76 -5.09
N GLY A 51 16.18 -11.01 -5.73
CA GLY A 51 15.52 -11.39 -6.98
C GLY A 51 14.25 -12.23 -6.80
N ASP A 52 13.77 -12.42 -5.56
CA ASP A 52 12.51 -13.13 -5.29
C ASP A 52 11.28 -12.29 -5.67
N ILE A 53 11.44 -10.97 -5.80
CA ILE A 53 10.40 -10.02 -6.19
C ILE A 53 10.90 -9.24 -7.39
N GLU A 54 10.30 -9.50 -8.54
CA GLU A 54 10.67 -8.85 -9.80
C GLU A 54 10.09 -7.43 -9.91
N VAL A 55 10.94 -6.47 -10.27
CA VAL A 55 10.56 -5.07 -10.50
C VAL A 55 9.88 -4.94 -11.86
N GLY A 56 8.74 -4.26 -11.91
CA GLY A 56 7.91 -4.10 -13.11
C GLY A 56 6.84 -5.17 -13.25
N GLU A 57 6.98 -6.32 -12.58
CA GLU A 57 5.95 -7.38 -12.56
C GLU A 57 5.29 -7.49 -11.18
N THR A 58 6.06 -7.81 -10.15
CA THR A 58 5.53 -8.12 -8.81
C THR A 58 5.51 -6.89 -7.90
N ILE A 59 6.49 -6.01 -8.04
CA ILE A 59 6.50 -4.67 -7.47
C ILE A 59 6.53 -3.65 -8.60
N ASP A 60 5.67 -2.64 -8.51
CA ASP A 60 5.68 -1.54 -9.47
C ASP A 60 6.97 -0.71 -9.33
N ALA A 61 7.47 -0.18 -10.45
CA ALA A 61 8.67 0.65 -10.47
C ALA A 61 8.58 1.82 -9.47
N LYS A 62 7.41 2.46 -9.41
CA LYS A 62 7.09 3.54 -8.46
C LYS A 62 7.16 3.04 -7.01
N GLY A 63 6.50 1.94 -6.69
CA GLY A 63 6.56 1.33 -5.36
C GLY A 63 7.98 0.96 -4.93
N CYS A 64 8.83 0.52 -5.85
CA CYS A 64 10.24 0.24 -5.56
C CYS A 64 11.01 1.52 -5.16
N VAL A 65 10.78 2.62 -5.87
CA VAL A 65 11.37 3.93 -5.56
C VAL A 65 10.84 4.48 -4.23
N GLU A 66 9.53 4.46 -4.02
CA GLU A 66 8.93 4.94 -2.77
C GLU A 66 9.34 4.10 -1.56
N LEU A 67 9.51 2.78 -1.74
CA LEU A 67 10.07 1.90 -0.72
C LEU A 67 11.48 2.32 -0.33
N LEU A 68 12.35 2.62 -1.29
CA LEU A 68 13.70 3.11 -1.01
C LEU A 68 13.68 4.40 -0.18
N GLU A 69 12.87 5.38 -0.58
CA GLU A 69 12.76 6.66 0.12
C GLU A 69 12.18 6.49 1.54
N TYR A 70 11.19 5.62 1.70
CA TYR A 70 10.67 5.25 3.01
C TYR A 70 11.77 4.68 3.92
N LEU A 71 12.59 3.75 3.42
CA LEU A 71 13.64 3.12 4.22
C LEU A 71 14.79 4.09 4.56
N LYS A 72 15.15 5.01 3.67
CA LYS A 72 16.09 6.10 3.97
C LYS A 72 15.57 6.96 5.12
N ALA A 73 14.32 7.41 5.04
CA ALA A 73 13.68 8.20 6.08
C ALA A 73 13.60 7.45 7.43
N GLN A 74 13.45 6.13 7.41
CA GLN A 74 13.52 5.31 8.64
C GLN A 74 14.91 5.36 9.27
N VAL A 75 15.99 5.22 8.49
CA VAL A 75 17.35 5.24 9.04
C VAL A 75 17.74 6.60 9.62
N ASP A 76 17.23 7.68 9.04
CA ASP A 76 17.46 9.04 9.56
C ASP A 76 16.73 9.32 10.88
N ARG A 77 15.61 8.63 11.12
CA ARG A 77 14.88 8.70 12.39
C ARG A 77 15.68 8.01 13.50
N LYS A 78 16.00 8.76 14.55
CA LYS A 78 16.73 8.25 15.73
C LYS A 78 15.84 7.48 16.72
N GLU A 79 14.60 7.18 16.36
CA GLU A 79 13.63 6.52 17.23
C GLU A 79 13.98 5.05 17.49
N ARG A 80 13.86 4.62 18.75
CA ARG A 80 14.18 3.23 19.16
C ARG A 80 13.34 2.18 18.44
N GLY A 81 12.05 2.47 18.20
CA GLY A 81 11.15 1.55 17.51
C GLY A 81 11.54 1.32 16.05
N VAL A 82 12.07 2.35 15.39
CA VAL A 82 12.54 2.26 14.00
C VAL A 82 13.77 1.35 13.89
N ARG A 83 14.73 1.49 14.81
CA ARG A 83 15.93 0.61 14.84
C ARG A 83 15.56 -0.85 15.07
N GLN A 84 14.55 -1.13 15.90
CA GLN A 84 14.07 -2.50 16.16
C GLN A 84 13.33 -3.11 14.97
N SER A 85 12.85 -2.29 14.04
CA SER A 85 12.20 -2.79 12.83
C SER A 85 13.20 -3.38 11.84
N VAL A 86 14.47 -3.00 11.91
CA VAL A 86 15.52 -3.44 10.99
C VAL A 86 15.86 -4.92 11.26
N PRO A 87 15.60 -5.84 10.31
CA PRO A 87 15.89 -7.26 10.47
C PRO A 87 17.36 -7.58 10.19
N THR A 88 18.25 -7.13 11.08
CA THR A 88 19.72 -7.19 10.92
C THR A 88 20.28 -8.58 10.63
N LYS A 89 19.59 -9.65 11.06
CA LYS A 89 19.95 -11.04 10.74
C LYS A 89 20.00 -11.31 9.23
N TYR A 90 19.09 -10.72 8.46
CA TYR A 90 18.99 -10.94 7.02
C TYR A 90 19.67 -9.84 6.23
N ILE A 91 19.44 -8.58 6.60
CA ILE A 91 19.92 -7.45 5.80
C ILE A 91 21.30 -6.94 6.21
N GLY A 92 21.81 -7.35 7.38
CA GLY A 92 23.04 -6.84 7.95
C GLY A 92 22.92 -5.40 8.42
N ASN A 93 23.89 -4.56 8.04
CA ASN A 93 23.90 -3.14 8.38
C ASN A 93 22.92 -2.36 7.50
N ALA A 94 22.02 -1.59 8.12
CA ALA A 94 20.99 -0.82 7.41
C ALA A 94 21.56 0.18 6.39
N LYS A 95 22.66 0.88 6.71
CA LYS A 95 23.26 1.87 5.79
C LYS A 95 23.90 1.20 4.59
N SER A 96 24.67 0.13 4.82
CA SER A 96 25.29 -0.65 3.75
C SER A 96 24.24 -1.32 2.86
N PHE A 97 23.15 -1.80 3.46
CA PHE A 97 22.00 -2.32 2.73
C PHE A 97 21.33 -1.26 1.86
N LEU A 98 21.02 -0.09 2.43
CA LEU A 98 20.39 1.01 1.69
C LEU A 98 21.22 1.43 0.48
N LYS A 99 22.56 1.49 0.63
CA LYS A 99 23.44 1.80 -0.50
C LYS A 99 23.29 0.77 -1.63
N ARG A 100 23.34 -0.52 -1.30
CA ARG A 100 23.13 -1.61 -2.29
C ARG A 100 21.75 -1.54 -2.93
N PHE A 101 20.72 -1.25 -2.14
CA PHE A 101 19.35 -1.14 -2.65
C PHE A 101 19.18 0.07 -3.56
N GLU A 102 19.78 1.20 -3.20
CA GLU A 102 19.78 2.41 -4.03
C GLU A 102 20.48 2.17 -5.37
N ASP A 103 21.64 1.52 -5.37
CA ASP A 103 22.36 1.16 -6.60
C ASP A 103 21.52 0.20 -7.47
N PHE A 104 20.81 -0.74 -6.86
CA PHE A 104 19.88 -1.63 -7.56
C PHE A 104 18.69 -0.88 -8.18
N VAL A 105 18.04 0.02 -7.43
CA VAL A 105 16.91 0.81 -7.94
C VAL A 105 17.36 1.67 -9.12
N LYS A 106 18.52 2.34 -9.03
CA LYS A 106 19.07 3.15 -10.14
C LYS A 106 19.36 2.33 -11.39
N LYS A 107 19.74 1.06 -11.23
CA LYS A 107 20.04 0.17 -12.35
C LYS A 107 18.78 -0.37 -13.02
N ASN A 108 17.77 -0.74 -12.24
CA ASN A 108 16.61 -1.50 -12.72
C ASN A 108 15.36 -0.65 -12.94
N VAL A 109 15.28 0.55 -12.37
CA VAL A 109 14.16 1.47 -12.56
C VAL A 109 14.63 2.64 -13.41
N THR A 110 14.14 2.72 -14.65
CA THR A 110 14.38 3.89 -15.50
C THR A 110 13.25 4.91 -15.32
N VAL A 111 13.60 6.20 -15.23
CA VAL A 111 12.69 7.32 -14.93
C VAL A 111 11.50 7.42 -15.91
N ALA A 112 11.59 6.78 -17.09
CA ALA A 112 10.54 6.74 -18.10
C ALA A 112 9.28 5.97 -17.64
N GLU A 113 9.40 4.95 -16.80
CA GLU A 113 8.27 4.13 -16.31
C GLU A 113 7.46 4.84 -15.22
N VAL A 114 8.04 5.80 -14.49
CA VAL A 114 7.33 6.51 -13.42
C VAL A 114 6.37 7.58 -13.99
N LYS A 115 6.65 8.10 -15.19
CA LYS A 115 5.85 9.14 -15.87
C LYS A 115 4.57 8.60 -16.53
N SER A 116 4.53 7.33 -16.92
CA SER A 116 3.34 6.71 -17.54
C SER A 116 2.19 6.50 -16.55
N GLU A 117 2.49 6.34 -15.26
CA GLU A 117 1.51 6.07 -14.21
C GLU A 117 0.86 7.35 -13.67
N GLU A 118 1.55 8.49 -13.65
CA GLU A 118 0.96 9.80 -13.27
C GLU A 118 -0.17 10.23 -14.20
N LEU A 119 -0.15 9.83 -15.48
CA LEU A 119 -1.18 10.18 -16.46
C LEU A 119 -2.44 9.31 -16.36
N LYS A 120 -2.42 8.19 -15.62
CA LYS A 120 -3.58 7.29 -15.47
C LYS A 120 -4.46 7.64 -14.26
N GLU A 121 -3.97 8.45 -13.32
CA GLU A 121 -4.78 8.96 -12.22
C GLU A 121 -5.41 10.31 -12.61
N ILE A 122 -6.69 10.33 -13.01
CA ILE A 122 -7.75 11.34 -12.73
C ILE A 122 -9.04 10.88 -13.49
N PRO A 123 -10.28 10.99 -12.93
CA PRO A 123 -10.70 11.14 -11.54
C PRO A 123 -11.53 9.94 -11.06
N THR A 124 -11.52 9.71 -9.74
CA THR A 124 -12.53 8.90 -9.06
C THR A 124 -13.91 9.50 -9.37
N LYS A 125 -14.67 8.86 -10.26
CA LYS A 125 -16.07 9.19 -10.51
C LYS A 125 -16.81 8.93 -9.20
N ARG A 126 -17.03 10.00 -8.43
CA ARG A 126 -17.81 10.02 -7.19
C ARG A 126 -19.11 9.26 -7.48
N ARG A 127 -19.25 8.03 -6.96
CA ARG A 127 -20.51 7.28 -7.04
C ARG A 127 -21.52 8.10 -6.25
N ARG A 128 -22.43 8.80 -6.94
CA ARG A 128 -23.52 9.53 -6.28
C ARG A 128 -24.35 8.48 -5.54
N LEU A 129 -24.37 8.57 -4.21
CA LEU A 129 -25.40 7.95 -3.39
C LEU A 129 -26.67 8.74 -3.70
N ASN A 130 -27.54 8.18 -4.54
CA ASN A 130 -28.89 8.74 -4.73
C ASN A 130 -29.70 8.40 -3.49
N ASP A 131 -29.77 9.33 -2.54
CA ASP A 131 -30.80 9.31 -1.51
C ASP A 131 -32.00 10.14 -1.99
N LYS A 132 -33.07 9.38 -2.26
CA LYS A 132 -34.50 9.68 -2.07
C LYS A 132 -35.10 10.89 -2.81
N THR A 133 -36.08 10.60 -3.68
CA THR A 133 -37.52 10.85 -3.46
C THR A 133 -38.27 10.59 -4.77
N ASN A 134 -39.29 9.73 -4.77
CA ASN A 134 -40.56 10.13 -5.34
C ASN A 134 -41.73 9.28 -4.86
N THR A 135 -42.68 10.04 -4.34
CA THR A 135 -44.05 9.80 -3.92
C THR A 135 -44.97 9.21 -4.99
N LEU A 136 -45.85 8.32 -4.51
CA LEU A 136 -47.28 8.12 -4.84
C LEU A 136 -47.75 7.85 -6.28
N GLY A 137 -48.68 6.88 -6.38
CA GLY A 137 -49.59 6.68 -7.50
C GLY A 137 -49.74 5.19 -7.81
N SER A 138 -50.74 4.52 -7.21
CA SER A 138 -51.90 4.02 -7.95
C SER A 138 -51.57 2.88 -8.93
N ASP A 139 -51.97 1.65 -8.60
CA ASP A 139 -53.04 1.01 -9.36
C ASP A 139 -53.43 -0.36 -8.76
N ILE A 140 -54.73 -0.44 -8.50
CA ILE A 140 -55.51 -1.61 -8.14
C ILE A 140 -55.43 -2.63 -9.28
N LYS A 141 -55.06 -3.87 -8.98
CA LYS A 141 -55.56 -5.04 -9.73
C LYS A 141 -56.09 -6.08 -8.76
N THR A 142 -57.42 -6.12 -8.75
CA THR A 142 -58.28 -7.18 -8.24
C THR A 142 -57.85 -8.54 -8.78
N ASP A 143 -57.63 -9.50 -7.89
CA ASP A 143 -57.64 -10.92 -8.24
C ASP A 143 -58.81 -11.58 -7.49
N MET A 144 -59.96 -11.63 -8.17
CA MET A 144 -61.06 -12.49 -7.78
C MET A 144 -60.77 -13.88 -8.31
N THR A 145 -60.30 -14.77 -7.44
CA THR A 145 -60.30 -16.21 -7.70
C THR A 145 -61.61 -16.82 -7.19
N THR A 146 -62.21 -17.60 -8.08
CA THR A 146 -63.50 -18.25 -8.04
C THR A 146 -63.67 -19.25 -6.89
N LYS A 147 -64.83 -19.18 -6.21
CA LYS A 147 -65.69 -20.34 -5.95
C LYS A 147 -67.13 -19.88 -5.75
#